data_AF-A0A5N7D1J5-F1
#
_entry.id   AF-A0A5N7D1J5-F1
#
_cell.length_a   1.000
_cell.length_b   1.000
_cell.length_c   1.000
_cell.angle_alpha   90.00
_cell.angle_beta   90.00
_cell.angle_gamma   90.00
#
_symmetry.space_group_name_H-M   'P 1'
#
loop_
_entity.id
_entity.type
_entity.pdbx_description
1 polymer ?
#
loop_
_entity_poly.entity_id
_entity_poly.type
_entity_poly.pdbx_seq_one_letter_code
_entity_poly.pdbx_strand_id
1 'polypeptide(L)'
;MLHAMGYPEMTMDELREYASAKTPDINCQWEAALCHGHAEIEVPGVEVTTGPLGQDGCLQGGVAQEEMAIADHLGLDNWIPCYDNNQVACDSPLSWTVSKNMNAKMRALGWNVIDVWDGDNAVEEILAAMRLVQMNTPKNPTFTRMLLDSPMAMQTPSPIAYPSKQRTSS
;
A
#
# COMPACT_ATOMS: atom_id res chain seq x y z
N MET A 1 6.74 8.13 8.68
CA MET A 1 5.68 8.32 9.69
C MET A 1 6.21 8.26 11.12
N LEU A 2 7.01 7.26 11.49
CA LEU A 2 7.50 7.07 12.88
C LEU A 2 8.17 8.32 13.49
N HIS A 3 9.06 9.00 12.76
CA HIS A 3 9.66 10.26 13.20
C HIS A 3 8.61 11.34 13.54
N ALA A 4 7.64 11.56 12.63
CA ALA A 4 6.60 12.57 12.81
C ALA A 4 5.63 12.24 13.96
N MET A 5 5.46 10.95 14.28
CA MET A 5 4.68 10.50 15.43
C MET A 5 5.46 10.57 16.76
N GLY A 6 6.74 10.96 16.73
CA GLY A 6 7.56 11.15 17.93
C GLY A 6 8.17 9.87 18.50
N TYR A 7 8.37 8.83 17.68
CA TYR A 7 9.13 7.66 18.11
C TYR A 7 10.57 8.07 18.47
N PRO A 8 11.04 7.80 19.70
CA PRO A 8 12.28 8.38 20.21
C PRO A 8 13.52 7.90 19.45
N GLU A 9 13.50 6.68 18.92
CA GLU A 9 14.59 6.11 18.15
C GLU A 9 14.66 6.67 16.71
N MET A 10 13.54 7.18 16.18
CA MET A 10 13.45 7.63 14.79
C MET A 10 13.79 9.13 14.69
N THR A 11 15.05 9.48 14.90
CA THR A 11 15.52 10.88 14.90
C THR A 11 15.76 11.44 13.49
N MET A 12 15.96 12.75 13.35
CA MET A 12 16.35 13.36 12.07
C MET A 12 17.74 12.91 11.60
N ASP A 13 18.64 12.61 12.53
CA ASP A 13 19.98 12.09 12.20
C ASP A 13 19.87 10.67 11.66
N GLU A 14 19.01 9.85 12.27
CA GLU A 14 18.72 8.50 11.81
C GLU A 14 18.12 8.49 10.40
N LEU A 15 17.18 9.41 10.12
CA LEU A 15 16.60 9.56 8.77
C LEU A 15 17.63 9.95 7.70
N ARG A 16 18.70 10.66 8.07
CA ARG A 16 19.77 11.04 7.13
C ARG A 16 20.62 9.85 6.75
N GLU A 17 20.69 8.83 7.60
CA GLU A 17 21.40 7.58 7.36
C GLU A 17 20.53 6.53 6.63
N TYR A 18 19.45 6.95 5.98
CA TYR A 18 18.58 6.05 5.24
C TYR A 18 19.35 5.24 4.19
N ALA A 19 19.25 3.91 4.31
CA ALA A 19 19.95 2.93 3.48
C ALA A 19 21.49 3.09 3.48
N SER A 20 22.06 3.81 4.44
CA SER A 20 23.50 3.88 4.63
C SER A 20 24.07 2.48 4.86
N ALA A 21 25.28 2.26 4.33
CA ALA A 21 25.99 1.02 4.58
C ALA A 21 26.25 0.88 6.08
N LYS A 22 25.92 -0.29 6.64
CA LYS A 22 26.35 -0.64 8.00
C LYS A 22 27.88 -0.59 7.98
N THR A 23 28.49 0.33 8.72
CA THR A 23 29.94 0.39 8.84
C THR A 23 30.34 -0.24 10.17
N PRO A 24 31.34 -1.14 10.19
CA PRO A 24 31.81 -1.70 11.43
C PRO A 24 32.57 -0.62 12.21
N ASP A 25 32.35 -0.57 13.52
CA ASP A 25 33.15 0.22 14.44
C ASP A 25 34.61 -0.29 14.48
N ILE A 26 35.46 0.42 15.21
CA ILE A 26 36.88 0.06 15.40
C ILE A 26 37.09 -1.32 16.05
N ASN A 27 36.04 -1.90 16.65
CA ASN A 27 36.02 -3.22 17.28
C ASN A 27 35.34 -4.29 16.42
N CYS A 28 35.09 -4.00 15.13
CA CYS A 28 34.38 -4.88 14.18
C CYS A 28 32.92 -5.17 14.57
N GLN A 29 32.29 -4.33 15.38
CA GLN A 29 30.85 -4.38 15.67
C GLN A 29 30.11 -3.56 14.63
N TRP A 30 29.09 -4.13 14.00
CA TRP A 30 28.29 -3.41 13.01
C TRP A 30 27.32 -2.46 13.72
N GLU A 31 27.53 -1.16 13.60
CA GLU A 31 26.48 -0.19 13.93
C GLU A 31 25.46 -0.21 12.79
N ALA A 32 24.22 -0.60 13.11
CA ALA A 32 23.13 -0.63 12.15
C ALA A 32 22.32 0.66 12.28
N ALA A 33 22.27 1.45 11.21
CA ALA A 33 21.20 2.43 11.05
C ALA A 33 19.85 1.69 11.11
N LEU A 34 18.94 2.20 11.93
CA LEU A 34 17.54 1.78 12.02
C LEU A 34 16.77 2.09 10.74
N CYS A 35 17.16 3.14 10.00
CA CYS A 35 16.59 3.50 8.70
C CYS A 35 17.12 2.59 7.57
N HIS A 36 16.81 1.30 7.66
CA HIS A 36 17.09 0.33 6.62
C HIS A 36 16.37 0.67 5.30
N GLY A 37 16.90 0.19 4.17
CA GLY A 37 16.29 0.38 2.85
C GLY A 37 14.95 -0.35 2.65
N HIS A 38 14.66 -1.34 3.50
CA HIS A 38 13.34 -1.95 3.65
C HIS A 38 12.98 -1.94 5.14
N ALA A 39 11.70 -1.88 5.47
CA ALA A 39 11.27 -1.96 6.87
C ALA A 39 11.66 -3.30 7.47
N GLU A 40 12.20 -3.29 8.70
CA GLU A 40 12.67 -4.47 9.42
C GLU A 40 11.99 -4.54 10.80
N ILE A 41 11.54 -5.72 11.21
CA ILE A 41 10.77 -5.95 12.44
C ILE A 41 11.56 -5.61 13.72
N GLU A 42 12.90 -5.60 13.64
CA GLU A 42 13.78 -5.21 14.73
C GLU A 42 13.69 -3.71 15.06
N VAL A 43 13.10 -2.90 14.18
CA VAL A 43 12.92 -1.46 14.38
C VAL A 43 11.64 -1.19 15.19
N PRO A 44 11.72 -0.51 16.35
CA PRO A 44 10.54 -0.17 17.14
C PRO A 44 9.48 0.58 16.31
N GLY A 45 8.22 0.11 16.39
CA GLY A 45 7.11 0.65 15.59
C GLY A 45 6.95 0.03 14.20
N VAL A 46 7.81 -0.91 13.81
CA VAL A 46 7.65 -1.75 12.62
C VAL A 46 7.15 -3.13 13.04
N GLU A 47 5.98 -3.52 12.58
CA GLU A 47 5.37 -4.79 12.97
C GLU A 47 5.77 -5.98 12.07
N VAL A 48 6.23 -5.70 10.85
CA VAL A 48 6.58 -6.72 9.86
C VAL A 48 7.75 -6.26 8.97
N THR A 49 8.74 -7.15 8.79
CA THR A 49 9.82 -6.95 7.82
C THR A 49 9.25 -6.99 6.41
N THR A 50 9.54 -5.97 5.61
CA THR A 50 9.06 -5.83 4.22
C THR A 50 7.55 -6.05 4.17
N GLY A 51 6.80 -5.15 4.80
CA GLY A 51 5.34 -5.22 4.77
C GLY A 51 4.80 -5.23 3.35
N PRO A 52 3.64 -5.87 3.09
CA PRO A 52 2.94 -5.75 1.83
C PRO A 52 2.41 -4.32 1.75
N LEU A 53 3.26 -3.38 1.36
CA LEU A 53 2.81 -2.10 0.88
C LEU A 53 1.91 -2.47 -0.29
N GLY A 54 0.60 -2.26 -0.14
CA GLY A 54 -0.46 -2.79 -0.99
C GLY A 54 -0.35 -2.26 -2.41
N GLN A 55 0.70 -2.66 -3.10
CA GLN A 55 1.10 -2.23 -4.41
C GLN A 55 0.79 -3.38 -5.37
N ASP A 56 0.79 -3.04 -6.64
CA ASP A 56 0.53 -3.99 -7.71
C ASP A 56 1.42 -5.24 -7.68
N GLY A 57 2.69 -5.10 -7.26
CA GLY A 57 3.62 -6.23 -7.14
C GLY A 57 3.18 -7.25 -6.09
N CYS A 58 2.80 -6.80 -4.90
CA CYS A 58 2.31 -7.67 -3.82
C CYS A 58 1.04 -8.41 -4.23
N LEU A 59 0.11 -7.72 -4.91
CA LEU A 59 -1.14 -8.33 -5.38
C LEU A 59 -0.96 -9.26 -6.59
N GLN A 60 0.22 -9.37 -7.19
CA GLN A 60 0.52 -10.40 -8.19
C GLN A 60 0.98 -11.72 -7.55
N GLY A 61 1.56 -11.68 -6.35
CA GLY A 61 2.02 -12.87 -5.64
C GLY A 61 0.88 -13.81 -5.27
N GLY A 62 1.11 -15.12 -5.42
CA GLY A 62 0.11 -16.15 -5.08
C GLY A 62 -0.28 -16.14 -3.60
N VAL A 63 0.68 -15.88 -2.71
CA VAL A 63 0.46 -15.81 -1.26
C VAL A 63 -0.59 -14.74 -0.89
N ALA A 64 -0.53 -13.56 -1.51
CA ALA A 64 -1.53 -12.52 -1.28
C ALA A 64 -2.93 -12.97 -1.74
N GLN A 65 -3.01 -13.77 -2.81
CA GLN A 65 -4.31 -14.29 -3.29
C GLN A 65 -4.91 -15.32 -2.34
N GLU A 66 -4.08 -16.16 -1.74
CA GLU A 66 -4.49 -17.13 -0.72
C GLU A 66 -4.91 -16.43 0.56
N GLU A 67 -4.15 -15.44 1.02
CA GLU A 67 -4.49 -14.59 2.16
C GLU A 67 -5.85 -13.93 1.97
N MET A 68 -6.11 -13.36 0.78
CA MET A 68 -7.38 -12.69 0.51
C MET A 68 -8.57 -13.65 0.46
N ALA A 69 -8.37 -14.89 0.00
CA ALA A 69 -9.39 -15.92 0.06
C ALA A 69 -9.67 -16.37 1.50
N ILE A 70 -8.64 -16.49 2.33
CA ILE A 70 -8.77 -16.85 3.75
C ILE A 70 -9.47 -15.74 4.55
N ALA A 71 -9.12 -14.47 4.31
CA ALA A 71 -9.71 -13.34 5.02
C ALA A 71 -11.23 -13.21 4.75
N ASP A 72 -11.68 -13.50 3.53
CA ASP A 72 -13.12 -13.63 3.24
C ASP A 72 -13.72 -14.84 3.95
N HIS A 73 -13.09 -16.02 3.81
CA HIS A 73 -13.61 -17.25 4.42
C HIS A 73 -13.81 -17.13 5.94
N LEU A 74 -12.91 -16.44 6.62
CA LEU A 74 -12.97 -16.18 8.06
C LEU A 74 -13.81 -14.95 8.43
N GLY A 75 -14.23 -14.15 7.45
CA GLY A 75 -15.02 -12.94 7.64
C GLY A 75 -14.30 -11.85 8.44
N LEU A 76 -13.01 -11.63 8.15
CA LEU A 76 -12.14 -10.68 8.88
C LEU A 76 -12.53 -9.22 8.58
N ASP A 77 -13.55 -8.71 9.26
CA ASP A 77 -14.05 -7.34 9.11
C ASP A 77 -13.07 -6.24 9.56
N ASN A 78 -12.03 -6.62 10.32
CA ASN A 78 -10.93 -5.74 10.72
C ASN A 78 -9.73 -5.75 9.75
N TRP A 79 -9.79 -6.54 8.67
CA TRP A 79 -8.75 -6.58 7.65
C TRP A 79 -9.05 -5.56 6.54
N ILE A 80 -8.19 -4.54 6.46
CA ILE A 80 -8.41 -3.33 5.65
C ILE A 80 -7.16 -3.02 4.81
N PRO A 81 -6.85 -3.80 3.77
CA PRO A 81 -5.76 -3.50 2.87
C PRO A 81 -6.06 -2.23 2.07
N CYS A 82 -5.09 -1.32 2.05
CA CYS A 82 -5.08 -0.15 1.19
C CYS A 82 -4.25 -0.45 -0.05
N TYR A 83 -4.91 -0.48 -1.20
CA TYR A 83 -4.29 -0.71 -2.50
C TYR A 83 -3.88 0.61 -3.15
N ASP A 84 -2.58 0.86 -3.17
CA ASP A 84 -1.91 1.88 -3.99
C ASP A 84 -1.98 1.46 -5.45
N ASN A 85 -3.01 1.96 -6.14
CA ASN A 85 -3.21 1.75 -7.55
C ASN A 85 -2.61 2.92 -8.33
N ASN A 86 -1.29 2.84 -8.51
CA ASN A 86 -0.53 3.81 -9.28
C ASN A 86 -0.23 3.31 -10.72
N GLN A 87 -0.66 2.10 -11.09
CA GLN A 87 -0.51 1.49 -12.42
C GLN A 87 0.94 1.29 -12.90
N VAL A 88 1.90 1.19 -11.97
CA VAL A 88 3.33 1.02 -12.27
C VAL A 88 3.92 -0.13 -11.45
N ALA A 89 4.81 -0.89 -12.06
CA ALA A 89 5.68 -1.86 -11.38
C ALA A 89 7.16 -1.47 -11.56
N CYS A 90 8.06 -2.15 -10.85
CA CYS A 90 9.51 -1.88 -10.85
C CYS A 90 10.09 -1.71 -12.26
N ASP A 91 9.70 -2.58 -13.20
CA ASP A 91 10.33 -2.65 -14.52
C ASP A 91 9.47 -2.08 -15.66
N SER A 92 8.20 -1.74 -15.41
CA SER A 92 7.27 -1.40 -16.49
C SER A 92 5.93 -0.84 -16.01
N PRO A 93 5.15 -0.23 -16.91
CA PRO A 93 3.72 -0.03 -16.72
C PRO A 93 3.02 -1.35 -16.39
N LEU A 94 2.10 -1.32 -15.43
CA LEU A 94 1.39 -2.51 -14.96
C LEU A 94 0.64 -3.25 -16.09
N SER A 95 0.17 -2.51 -17.08
CA SER A 95 -0.62 -3.02 -18.22
C SER A 95 0.11 -4.10 -19.04
N TRP A 96 1.43 -4.18 -18.94
CA TRP A 96 2.24 -5.16 -19.68
C TRP A 96 2.16 -6.56 -19.07
N THR A 97 1.98 -6.66 -17.76
CA THR A 97 2.02 -7.92 -17.01
C THR A 97 0.68 -8.27 -16.36
N VAL A 98 -0.21 -7.29 -16.21
CA VAL A 98 -1.49 -7.45 -15.50
C VAL A 98 -2.64 -6.80 -16.26
N SER A 99 -3.65 -7.61 -16.57
CA SER A 99 -4.91 -7.18 -17.21
C SER A 99 -6.16 -7.44 -16.35
N LYS A 100 -5.99 -7.99 -15.14
CA LYS A 100 -7.09 -8.34 -14.24
C LYS A 100 -7.72 -7.09 -13.61
N ASN A 101 -9.05 -7.06 -13.52
CA ASN A 101 -9.75 -6.07 -12.71
C ASN A 101 -9.76 -6.52 -11.25
N MET A 102 -8.89 -5.92 -10.43
CA MET A 102 -8.74 -6.30 -9.02
C MET A 102 -10.02 -6.07 -8.21
N ASN A 103 -10.68 -4.94 -8.41
CA ASN A 103 -11.92 -4.61 -7.69
C ASN A 103 -13.03 -5.62 -7.98
N ALA A 104 -13.19 -6.01 -9.25
CA ALA A 104 -14.16 -7.03 -9.64
C ALA A 104 -13.84 -8.38 -8.98
N LYS A 105 -12.55 -8.75 -8.90
CA LYS A 105 -12.11 -9.94 -8.18
C LYS A 105 -12.47 -9.88 -6.70
N MET A 106 -12.18 -8.78 -6.01
CA MET A 106 -12.48 -8.65 -4.57
C MET A 106 -13.99 -8.72 -4.31
N ARG A 107 -14.80 -8.04 -5.14
CA ARG A 107 -16.27 -8.14 -5.05
C ARG A 107 -16.75 -9.57 -5.27
N ALA A 108 -16.14 -10.32 -6.20
CA ALA A 108 -16.47 -11.73 -6.43
C ALA A 108 -16.05 -12.64 -5.27
N LEU A 109 -15.00 -12.28 -4.55
CA LEU A 109 -14.58 -12.92 -3.31
C LEU A 109 -15.43 -12.50 -2.10
N GLY A 110 -16.49 -11.68 -2.25
CA GLY A 110 -17.32 -11.28 -1.10
C GLY A 110 -16.79 -10.10 -0.29
N TRP A 111 -15.74 -9.41 -0.77
CA TRP A 111 -15.19 -8.25 -0.06
C TRP A 111 -16.01 -7.00 -0.28
N ASN A 112 -16.01 -6.12 0.73
CA ASN A 112 -16.40 -4.74 0.54
C ASN A 112 -15.29 -4.03 -0.24
N VAL A 113 -15.65 -3.27 -1.28
CA VAL A 113 -14.69 -2.55 -2.11
C VAL A 113 -15.01 -1.07 -2.12
N ILE A 114 -14.07 -0.27 -1.64
CA ILE A 114 -14.17 1.20 -1.62
C ILE A 114 -13.16 1.76 -2.62
N ASP A 115 -13.64 2.64 -3.49
CA ASP A 115 -12.83 3.31 -4.51
C ASP A 115 -12.60 4.77 -4.10
N VAL A 116 -11.34 5.17 -3.98
CA VAL A 116 -10.89 6.57 -3.87
C VAL A 116 -10.25 6.94 -5.21
N TRP A 117 -10.88 7.86 -5.95
CA TRP A 117 -10.49 8.14 -7.34
C TRP A 117 -9.36 9.16 -7.48
N ASP A 118 -9.08 9.94 -6.43
CA ASP A 118 -7.98 10.89 -6.38
C ASP A 118 -7.19 10.75 -5.07
N GLY A 119 -6.36 9.70 -5.01
CA GLY A 119 -5.50 9.42 -3.85
C GLY A 119 -4.41 10.46 -3.60
N ASP A 120 -4.12 11.31 -4.58
CA ASP A 120 -3.06 12.32 -4.51
C ASP A 120 -3.52 13.58 -3.75
N ASN A 121 -4.79 14.00 -3.93
CA ASN A 121 -5.26 15.30 -3.46
C ASN A 121 -6.56 15.25 -2.64
N ALA A 122 -7.39 14.23 -2.80
CA ALA A 122 -8.73 14.20 -2.20
C ALA A 122 -8.70 13.66 -0.77
N VAL A 123 -8.09 14.43 0.15
CA VAL A 123 -8.00 14.09 1.58
C VAL A 123 -9.38 13.79 2.17
N GLU A 124 -10.41 14.57 1.82
CA GLU A 124 -11.78 14.35 2.30
C GLU A 124 -12.39 13.03 1.80
N GLU A 125 -12.08 12.60 0.56
CA GLU A 125 -12.52 11.31 0.05
C GLU A 125 -11.83 10.15 0.77
N ILE A 126 -10.52 10.28 1.03
CA ILE A 126 -9.77 9.30 1.82
C ILE A 126 -10.36 9.19 3.23
N LEU A 127 -10.64 10.32 3.88
CA LEU A 127 -11.26 10.34 5.21
C LEU A 127 -12.66 9.72 5.19
N ALA A 128 -13.48 10.02 4.17
CA ALA A 128 -14.79 9.42 4.00
C ALA A 128 -14.70 7.90 3.81
N ALA A 129 -13.76 7.42 2.99
CA ALA A 129 -13.49 6.00 2.81
C ALA A 129 -13.12 5.33 4.14
N MET A 130 -12.21 5.91 4.93
CA MET A 130 -11.81 5.34 6.23
C MET A 130 -12.98 5.32 7.23
N ARG A 131 -13.88 6.31 7.20
CA ARG A 131 -15.10 6.30 8.01
C ARG A 131 -16.06 5.21 7.57
N LEU A 132 -16.22 4.99 6.27
CA LEU A 132 -17.06 3.92 5.73
C LEU A 132 -16.53 2.54 6.14
N VAL A 133 -15.22 2.35 6.14
CA VAL A 133 -14.59 1.12 6.64
C VAL A 133 -14.96 0.87 8.11
N GLN A 134 -14.90 1.91 8.96
CA GLN A 134 -15.25 1.77 10.39
C GLN A 134 -16.74 1.49 10.62
N MET A 135 -17.61 1.92 9.71
CA MET A 135 -19.04 1.66 9.73
C MET A 135 -19.41 0.32 9.09
N ASN A 136 -18.43 -0.42 8.56
CA ASN A 136 -18.66 -1.67 7.86
C ASN A 136 -19.40 -2.67 8.76
N THR A 137 -20.28 -3.43 8.13
CA THR A 137 -21.10 -4.43 8.82
C THR A 137 -20.21 -5.62 9.20
N PRO A 138 -20.39 -6.21 10.39
CA PRO A 138 -19.60 -7.36 10.79
C PRO A 138 -19.77 -8.50 9.78
N LYS A 139 -18.64 -9.08 9.34
CA LYS A 139 -18.44 -10.34 8.57
C LYS A 139 -17.67 -10.25 7.24
N ASN A 140 -17.32 -9.08 6.72
CA ASN A 140 -16.63 -9.02 5.41
C ASN A 140 -15.41 -8.09 5.46
N PRO A 141 -14.22 -8.54 5.00
CA PRO A 141 -13.05 -7.68 4.87
C PRO A 141 -13.28 -6.54 3.88
N THR A 142 -12.52 -5.45 4.02
CA THR A 142 -12.69 -4.26 3.18
C THR A 142 -11.45 -3.92 2.38
N PHE A 143 -11.55 -3.98 1.06
CA PHE A 143 -10.50 -3.61 0.13
C PHE A 143 -10.66 -2.14 -0.28
N THR A 144 -9.75 -1.28 0.17
CA THR A 144 -9.77 0.15 -0.18
C THR A 144 -8.77 0.39 -1.29
N ARG A 145 -9.25 0.73 -2.49
CA ARG A 145 -8.40 1.10 -3.62
C ARG A 145 -8.23 2.62 -3.68
N MET A 146 -6.99 3.08 -3.79
CA MET A 146 -6.65 4.47 -4.04
C MET A 146 -6.03 4.59 -5.43
N LEU A 147 -6.64 5.37 -6.32
CA LEU A 147 -6.06 5.67 -7.62
C LEU A 147 -5.11 6.86 -7.49
N LEU A 148 -3.84 6.64 -7.84
CA LEU A 148 -2.79 7.66 -7.82
C LEU A 148 -2.34 7.99 -9.25
N ASP A 149 -1.99 9.26 -9.48
CA ASP A 149 -1.44 9.72 -10.75
C ASP A 149 0.03 9.35 -10.86
N SER A 150 0.35 8.43 -11.77
CA SER A 150 1.73 8.08 -12.11
C SER A 150 2.14 8.60 -13.49
N PRO A 151 3.16 9.46 -13.60
CA PRO A 151 3.66 9.93 -14.89
C PRO A 151 4.23 8.80 -15.77
N MET A 152 4.66 7.68 -15.17
CA MET A 152 5.07 6.47 -15.91
C MET A 152 3.88 5.68 -16.48
N ALA A 153 2.72 5.70 -15.82
CA ALA A 153 1.51 5.03 -16.31
C ALA A 153 0.86 5.77 -17.48
N MET A 154 1.00 7.11 -17.54
CA MET A 154 0.44 7.98 -18.59
C MET A 154 1.02 7.72 -20.00
N GLN A 155 2.11 6.95 -20.11
CA GLN A 155 2.75 6.62 -21.40
C GLN A 155 2.13 5.39 -22.08
N THR A 156 1.19 4.69 -21.44
CA THR A 156 0.53 3.52 -22.02
C THR A 156 -0.99 3.61 -21.90
N PRO A 157 -1.76 3.31 -22.96
CA PRO A 157 -3.20 3.15 -22.81
C PRO A 157 -3.47 1.92 -21.95
N SER A 158 -4.05 2.11 -20.76
CA SER A 158 -4.48 0.99 -19.93
C SER A 158 -5.58 0.21 -20.67
N PRO A 159 -5.51 -1.13 -20.75
CA PRO A 159 -6.55 -1.95 -21.36
C PRO A 159 -7.87 -1.91 -20.57
N ILE A 160 -7.83 -1.40 -19.32
CA ILE A 160 -8.99 -1.09 -18.51
C ILE A 160 -9.23 0.41 -18.65
N ALA A 161 -10.33 0.80 -19.30
CA ALA A 161 -10.79 2.17 -19.28
C ALA A 161 -11.19 2.53 -17.85
N TYR A 162 -10.26 3.06 -17.07
CA TYR A 162 -10.61 3.75 -15.82
C TYR A 162 -11.33 5.03 -16.22
N PRO A 163 -12.48 5.34 -15.61
CA PRO A 163 -13.13 6.63 -15.84
C PRO A 163 -12.08 7.71 -15.59
N SER A 164 -11.89 8.62 -16.56
CA SER A 164 -11.01 9.76 -16.39
C SER A 164 -11.43 10.49 -15.11
N LYS A 165 -10.47 10.97 -14.31
CA LYS A 165 -10.73 11.93 -13.24
C LYS A 165 -11.58 13.04 -13.86
N GLN A 166 -12.90 13.02 -13.67
CA GLN A 166 -13.72 14.15 -14.02
C GLN A 166 -13.30 15.21 -13.01
N ARG A 167 -12.37 16.09 -13.41
CA ARG A 167 -12.18 17.37 -12.73
C ARG A 167 -13.55 18.02 -12.71
N THR A 168 -14.26 17.91 -11.59
CA THR A 168 -15.39 18.74 -11.30
C THR A 168 -14.85 20.16 -11.22
N SER A 169 -14.92 20.88 -12.33
CA SER A 169 -14.74 22.32 -12.33
C SER A 169 -15.92 22.91 -11.56
N SER A 170 -15.65 23.33 -10.33
CA SER A 170 -16.46 24.30 -9.59
C SER A 170 -15.60 25.52 -9.31
#